data_AF-A0A938UW07-F1
#
_entry.id   AF-A0A938UW07-F1
#
_cell.length_a   1.000
_cell.length_b   1.000
_cell.length_c   1.000
_cell.angle_alpha   90.00
_cell.angle_beta   90.00
_cell.angle_gamma   90.00
#
_symmetry.space_group_name_H-M   'P 1'
#
loop_
_entity.id
_entity.type
_entity.pdbx_description
1 polymer ?
#
loop_
_entity_poly.entity_id
_entity_poly.type
_entity_poly.pdbx_seq_one_letter_code
_entity_poly.pdbx_strand_id
1 'polypeptide(L)'
;MELHTHKISLTANNQTYSLEISPDETLLRTLRERMRLTGTKEGCGTGECGVCIVLLNGRTVNSCLVLTAECDGANITTIEGLALDQHT
;
A
#
# COMPACT_ATOMS: atom_id res chain seq x y z
N MET A 1 -26.98 -1.73 1.31
CA MET A 1 -25.83 -0.95 1.79
C MET A 1 -25.05 -0.54 0.56
N GLU A 2 -25.16 0.72 0.15
CA GLU A 2 -24.50 1.22 -1.06
C GLU A 2 -22.99 1.29 -0.82
N LEU A 3 -22.23 0.51 -1.58
CA LEU A 3 -20.77 0.55 -1.58
C LEU A 3 -20.34 1.87 -2.23
N HIS A 4 -20.02 2.87 -1.42
CA HIS A 4 -19.44 4.12 -1.90
C HIS A 4 -17.96 3.91 -2.14
N THR A 5 -17.53 3.82 -3.39
CA THR A 5 -16.12 3.73 -3.76
C THR A 5 -15.56 5.13 -4.00
N HIS A 6 -14.29 5.33 -3.67
CA HIS A 6 -13.56 6.58 -3.91
C HIS A 6 -12.47 6.35 -4.95
N LYS A 7 -12.37 7.24 -5.92
CA LYS A 7 -11.27 7.21 -6.89
C LYS A 7 -10.05 7.90 -6.31
N ILE A 8 -8.92 7.22 -6.33
CA ILE A 8 -7.62 7.78 -5.91
C ILE A 8 -6.55 7.50 -6.97
N SER A 9 -5.44 8.21 -6.88
CA SER A 9 -4.23 7.97 -7.67
C SER A 9 -3.02 7.93 -6.74
N LEU A 10 -2.25 6.84 -6.75
CA LEU A 10 -1.01 6.73 -5.97
C LEU A 10 0.13 6.21 -6.83
N THR A 11 1.36 6.43 -6.40
CA THR A 11 2.56 5.85 -7.03
C THR A 11 3.09 4.74 -6.12
N ALA A 12 3.33 3.56 -6.67
CA ALA A 12 4.03 2.49 -5.98
C ALA A 12 5.21 2.02 -6.83
N ASN A 13 6.42 1.98 -6.25
CA ASN A 13 7.64 1.54 -6.92
C ASN A 13 7.85 2.24 -8.28
N ASN A 14 7.67 3.57 -8.32
CA ASN A 14 7.76 4.41 -9.51
C ASN A 14 6.68 4.18 -10.60
N GLN A 15 5.68 3.34 -10.35
CA GLN A 15 4.53 3.17 -11.24
C GLN A 15 3.28 3.82 -10.64
N THR A 16 2.54 4.59 -11.44
CA THR A 16 1.29 5.22 -11.00
C THR A 16 0.10 4.29 -11.20
N TYR A 17 -0.79 4.22 -10.22
CA TYR A 17 -2.00 3.42 -10.19
C TYR A 17 -3.20 4.32 -9.89
N SER A 18 -4.23 4.27 -10.73
CA SER A 18 -5.53 4.86 -10.44
C SER A 18 -6.52 3.76 -10.07
N LEU A 19 -7.17 3.89 -8.92
CA LEU A 19 -7.97 2.82 -8.31
C LEU A 19 -9.31 3.38 -7.79
N GLU A 20 -10.35 2.56 -7.84
CA GLU A 20 -11.60 2.78 -7.10
C GLU A 20 -11.62 1.91 -5.85
N ILE A 21 -11.51 2.52 -4.67
CA ILE A 21 -11.29 1.82 -3.41
C ILE A 21 -12.50 1.91 -2.48
N SER A 22 -12.68 0.90 -1.64
CA SER A 22 -13.65 0.97 -0.54
C SER A 22 -13.09 1.83 0.60
N PRO A 23 -13.90 2.55 1.38
CA PRO A 23 -13.40 3.42 2.45
C PRO A 23 -12.65 2.68 3.56
N ASP A 24 -12.93 1.39 3.74
CA ASP A 24 -12.35 0.49 4.73
C ASP A 24 -11.21 -0.38 4.16
N GLU A 25 -10.84 -0.22 2.89
CA GLU A 25 -9.77 -0.99 2.29
C GLU A 25 -8.40 -0.50 2.81
N THR A 26 -7.64 -1.40 3.42
CA THR A 26 -6.29 -1.09 3.91
C THR A 26 -5.28 -1.08 2.78
N LEU A 27 -4.21 -0.30 2.96
CA LEU A 27 -3.10 -0.23 2.01
C LEU A 27 -2.50 -1.61 1.74
N LEU A 28 -2.38 -2.44 2.77
CA LEU A 28 -1.92 -3.83 2.62
C LEU A 28 -2.79 -4.62 1.63
N ARG A 29 -4.11 -4.55 1.78
CA ARG A 29 -5.03 -5.28 0.89
C ARG A 29 -4.96 -4.75 -0.53
N THR A 30 -4.95 -3.43 -0.72
CA THR A 30 -4.81 -2.84 -2.06
C THR A 30 -3.52 -3.27 -2.76
N LEU A 31 -2.38 -3.20 -2.06
CA LEU A 31 -1.08 -3.61 -2.62
C LEU A 31 -1.11 -5.06 -3.09
N ARG A 32 -1.60 -5.98 -2.23
CA ARG A 32 -1.56 -7.42 -2.51
C ARG A 32 -2.63 -7.88 -3.49
N GLU A 33 -3.87 -7.43 -3.30
CA GLU A 33 -5.04 -7.94 -4.01
C GLU A 33 -5.27 -7.21 -5.34
N ARG A 34 -5.11 -5.88 -5.37
CA ARG A 34 -5.38 -5.06 -6.56
C ARG A 34 -4.13 -4.83 -7.41
N MET A 35 -3.04 -4.44 -6.76
CA MET A 35 -1.80 -4.07 -7.46
C MET A 35 -0.85 -5.27 -7.68
N ARG A 36 -1.18 -6.43 -7.08
CA ARG A 36 -0.41 -7.68 -7.15
C ARG A 36 1.04 -7.57 -6.64
N LEU A 37 1.31 -6.56 -5.80
CA LEU A 37 2.54 -6.39 -5.04
C LEU A 37 2.44 -7.23 -3.76
N THR A 38 2.78 -8.52 -3.88
CA THR A 38 2.56 -9.54 -2.84
C THR A 38 3.76 -9.78 -1.94
N GLY A 39 4.85 -9.04 -2.14
CA GLY A 39 6.05 -9.05 -1.33
C GLY A 39 5.77 -8.60 0.10
N THR A 40 5.04 -7.50 0.27
CA THR A 40 4.49 -7.07 1.56
C THR A 40 3.53 -8.15 2.10
N LYS A 41 3.73 -8.59 3.34
CA LYS A 41 3.02 -9.74 3.90
C LYS A 41 1.90 -9.33 4.85
N GLU A 42 0.89 -10.18 4.92
CA GLU A 42 -0.13 -10.13 5.95
C GLU A 42 0.27 -11.06 7.10
N GLY A 43 0.17 -10.55 8.32
CA GLY A 43 0.51 -11.27 9.55
C GLY A 43 -0.61 -11.09 10.58
N CYS A 44 -0.39 -10.22 11.57
CA CYS A 44 -1.36 -9.98 12.64
C CYS A 44 -2.57 -9.09 12.27
N GLY A 45 -2.45 -8.22 11.25
CA GLY A 45 -3.47 -7.24 10.91
C GLY A 45 -3.64 -6.07 11.90
N THR A 46 -2.94 -6.10 13.05
CA THR A 46 -3.10 -5.14 14.15
C THR A 46 -1.88 -4.26 14.40
N GLY A 47 -0.84 -4.34 13.56
CA GLY A 47 0.36 -3.50 13.64
C GLY A 47 1.52 -4.03 14.48
N GLU A 48 1.35 -5.17 15.15
CA GLU A 48 2.34 -5.70 16.10
C GLU A 48 3.55 -6.36 15.43
N CYS A 49 3.32 -7.15 14.37
CA CYS A 49 4.37 -8.03 13.82
C CYS A 49 5.32 -7.38 12.79
N GLY A 50 4.98 -6.20 12.27
CA GLY A 50 5.81 -5.48 11.29
C GLY A 50 5.97 -6.11 9.89
N VAL A 51 5.42 -7.30 9.61
CA VAL A 51 5.62 -7.96 8.29
C VAL A 51 4.95 -7.24 7.11
N CYS A 52 4.10 -6.26 7.41
CA CYS A 52 3.40 -5.43 6.43
C CYS A 52 4.05 -4.05 6.22
N ILE A 53 5.27 -3.84 6.71
CA ILE A 53 5.93 -2.53 6.61
C ILE A 53 6.20 -2.16 5.14
N VAL A 54 5.88 -0.92 4.80
CA VAL A 54 6.22 -0.25 3.54
C VAL A 54 6.76 1.15 3.84
N LEU A 55 7.42 1.79 2.88
CA LEU A 55 7.69 3.22 2.94
C LEU A 55 6.52 3.98 2.33
N LEU A 56 5.87 4.84 3.10
CA LEU A 56 4.87 5.78 2.65
C LEU A 56 5.48 7.19 2.72
N ASN A 57 5.70 7.81 1.57
CA ASN A 57 6.39 9.09 1.43
C ASN A 57 7.73 9.10 2.19
N GLY A 58 8.49 8.01 2.08
CA GLY A 58 9.79 7.82 2.73
C GLY A 58 9.74 7.46 4.22
N ARG A 59 8.57 7.30 4.83
CA ARG A 59 8.41 6.91 6.25
C ARG A 59 7.92 5.48 6.36
N THR A 60 8.48 4.71 7.30
CA THR A 60 8.02 3.35 7.59
C THR A 60 6.65 3.38 8.24
N VAL A 61 5.71 2.60 7.69
CA VAL A 61 4.36 2.45 8.25
C VAL A 61 3.92 0.99 8.18
N ASN A 62 3.08 0.57 9.12
CA ASN A 62 2.36 -0.70 9.03
C ASN A 62 1.20 -0.54 8.04
N SER A 63 1.34 -1.05 6.82
CA SER A 63 0.29 -0.89 5.79
C SER A 63 -1.05 -1.55 6.14
N CYS A 64 -1.11 -2.46 7.12
CA CYS A 64 -2.37 -3.02 7.62
C CYS A 64 -3.19 -2.03 8.45
N LEU A 65 -2.59 -0.92 8.92
CA LEU A 65 -3.26 0.11 9.73
C LEU A 65 -3.48 1.43 8.97
N VAL A 66 -3.16 1.48 7.68
CA VAL A 66 -3.35 2.67 6.84
C VAL A 66 -4.50 2.39 5.87
N LEU A 67 -5.45 3.31 5.75
CA LEU A 67 -6.49 3.20 4.75
C LEU A 67 -5.97 3.65 3.40
N THR A 68 -6.28 2.89 2.36
CA THR A 68 -5.89 3.25 0.99
C THR A 68 -6.50 4.59 0.57
N ALA A 69 -7.69 4.92 1.08
CA ALA A 69 -8.35 6.20 0.85
C ALA A 69 -7.49 7.42 1.25
N GLU A 70 -6.61 7.27 2.24
CA GLU A 70 -5.73 8.34 2.75
C GLU A 70 -4.44 8.48 1.94
N CYS A 71 -4.19 7.57 0.99
CA CYS A 71 -2.97 7.50 0.20
C CYS A 71 -3.09 8.20 -1.18
N ASP A 72 -4.14 8.99 -1.41
CA ASP A 72 -4.26 9.75 -2.66
C ASP A 72 -3.08 10.72 -2.83
N GLY A 73 -2.44 10.66 -4.00
CA GLY A 73 -1.20 11.37 -4.34
C GLY A 73 0.07 10.86 -3.65
N ALA A 74 0.00 9.80 -2.84
CA ALA A 74 1.16 9.32 -2.09
C ALA A 74 2.14 8.48 -2.94
N ASN A 75 3.41 8.47 -2.52
CA ASN A 75 4.44 7.60 -3.07
C ASN A 75 4.75 6.46 -2.08
N ILE A 76 4.65 5.22 -2.55
CA ILE A 76 4.81 4.00 -1.78
C ILE A 76 6.00 3.20 -2.33
N THR A 77 6.87 2.75 -1.44
CA THR A 77 7.92 1.78 -1.78
C THR A 77 7.67 0.50 -1.01
N THR A 78 7.50 -0.59 -1.75
CA THR A 78 7.41 -1.95 -1.20
C THR A 78 8.74 -2.69 -1.39
N ILE A 79 8.83 -3.91 -0.88
CA ILE A 79 10.03 -4.74 -1.03
C ILE A 79 10.40 -5.00 -2.49
N GLU A 80 9.42 -5.10 -3.38
CA GLU A 80 9.63 -5.24 -4.83
C GLU A 80 10.34 -4.02 -5.43
N GLY A 81 10.06 -2.82 -4.91
CA GLY A 81 10.72 -1.59 -5.34
C GLY A 81 12.16 -1.49 -4.84
N LEU A 82 12.44 -1.98 -3.64
CA LEU A 82 13.79 -2.00 -3.07
C LEU A 82 14.73 -2.93 -3.84
N ALA A 83 14.22 -4.02 -4.43
CA ALA A 83 15.03 -4.90 -5.27
C ALA A 83 15.55 -4.20 -6.54
N LEU A 84 14.87 -3.15 -7.02
CA LEU A 84 15.27 -2.34 -8.17
C LEU A 84 16.26 -1.24 -7.79
N ASP A 85 16.29 -0.83 -6.53
CA ASP A 85 17.11 0.27 -6.01
C ASP A 85 18.48 -0.27 -5.54
N GLN A 86 19.26 -0.81 -6.49
CA GLN A 86 20.63 -1.25 -6.22
C GLN A 86 21.59 -0.06 -6.21
N HIS A 87 21.75 0.57 -5.04
CA HIS A 87 22.95 1.37 -4.77
C HIS A 87 24.16 0.41 -4.71
N THR A 88 24.79 0.18 -5.86
CA THR A 88 26.14 -0.41 -5.97
C THR A 88 27.18 0.68 -5.81
#